data_AF-A0A7I8HY86-F1
#
_entry.id   AF-A0A7I8HY86-F1
#
_cell.length_a   1.000
_cell.length_b   1.000
_cell.length_c   1.000
_cell.angle_alpha   90.00
_cell.angle_beta   90.00
_cell.angle_gamma   90.00
#
_symmetry.space_group_name_H-M   'P 1'
#
loop_
_entity.id
_entity.type
_entity.pdbx_description
1 polymer ?
#
loop_
_entity_poly.entity_id
_entity_poly.type
_entity_poly.pdbx_seq_one_letter_code
_entity_poly.pdbx_strand_id
1 'polypeptide(L)'
;MEKRLNEQLRKQKAIKRHLKVHFVFIPVAREALLSSLIEGKGDIAAANLTITDKRKKQGIAFTDPLLENVRELLVSGPLSPKVESAADLGGQRVFVRPSSSYYE
;
A
#
# COMPACT_ATOMS: atom_id res chain seq x y z
N MET A 1 11.38 0.32 19.08
CA MET A 1 10.36 1.19 18.45
C MET A 1 9.11 1.30 19.32
N GLU A 2 8.45 0.18 19.62
CA GLU A 2 7.20 0.12 20.42
C GLU A 2 7.25 0.83 21.78
N LYS A 3 8.30 0.57 22.58
CA LYS A 3 8.47 1.21 23.90
C LYS A 3 8.44 2.74 23.80
N ARG A 4 9.19 3.30 22.85
CA ARG A 4 9.27 4.74 22.59
C ARG A 4 7.91 5.32 22.18
N LEU A 5 7.18 4.63 21.30
CA LEU A 5 5.84 5.06 20.90
C LEU A 5 4.89 5.10 22.10
N ASN A 6 4.86 4.03 22.90
CA ASN A 6 4.01 3.99 24.10
C ASN A 6 4.37 5.09 25.10
N GLU A 7 5.65 5.41 25.28
CA GLU A 7 6.09 6.54 26.10
C GLU A 7 5.61 7.88 25.55
N GLN A 8 5.69 8.11 24.23
CA GLN A 8 5.19 9.31 23.57
C GLN A 8 3.67 9.45 23.71
N LEU A 9 2.91 8.38 23.46
CA LEU A 9 1.45 8.37 23.59
C LEU A 9 1.01 8.66 25.03
N ARG A 10 1.72 8.15 26.03
CA ARG A 10 1.47 8.49 27.45
C ARG A 10 1.73 9.96 27.74
N LYS A 11 2.84 10.52 27.24
CA LYS A 11 3.15 11.96 27.41
C LYS A 11 2.08 12.85 26.77
N GLN A 12 1.56 12.45 25.61
CA GLN A 12 0.49 13.15 24.90
C GLN A 12 -0.92 12.88 25.48
N LYS A 13 -1.04 12.05 26.53
CA LYS A 13 -2.32 11.59 27.09
C LYS A 13 -3.25 10.94 26.06
N ALA A 14 -2.70 10.38 24.98
CA ALA A 14 -3.43 9.72 23.90
C ALA A 14 -3.87 8.29 24.26
N ILE A 15 -3.27 7.69 25.30
CA ILE A 15 -3.63 6.36 25.81
C ILE A 15 -3.69 6.36 27.35
N LYS A 16 -4.58 5.54 27.93
CA LYS A 16 -4.65 5.34 29.39
C LYS A 16 -3.39 4.64 29.91
N ARG A 17 -3.02 4.90 31.17
CA ARG A 17 -1.77 4.40 31.78
C ARG A 17 -1.60 2.87 31.71
N HIS A 18 -2.69 2.12 31.85
CA HIS A 18 -2.68 0.65 31.81
C HIS A 18 -2.74 0.06 30.40
N LEU A 19 -3.02 0.86 29.37
CA LEU A 19 -3.04 0.41 27.98
C LEU A 19 -1.64 0.49 27.36
N LYS A 20 -1.39 -0.40 26.42
CA LYS A 20 -0.17 -0.47 25.60
C LYS A 20 -0.54 -0.81 24.16
N VAL A 21 0.13 -0.16 23.22
CA VAL A 21 0.12 -0.54 21.80
C VAL A 21 1.20 -1.58 21.59
N HIS A 22 0.86 -2.67 20.92
CA HIS A 22 1.78 -3.73 20.52
C HIS A 22 1.89 -3.82 19.00
N PHE A 23 3.09 -4.05 18.48
CA PHE A 23 3.32 -4.28 17.06
C PHE A 23 3.68 -5.75 16.80
N VAL A 24 2.86 -6.40 15.99
CA VAL A 24 3.13 -7.74 15.47
C VAL A 24 3.18 -7.65 13.96
N PHE A 25 4.29 -8.05 13.36
CA PHE A 25 4.45 -8.09 11.91
C PHE A 25 4.09 -9.48 11.41
N ILE A 26 3.03 -9.55 10.61
CA ILE A 26 2.60 -10.79 9.95
C ILE A 26 3.11 -10.72 8.50
N PRO A 27 4.04 -11.58 8.08
CA PRO A 27 4.48 -11.61 6.70
C PRO A 27 3.35 -12.15 5.82
N VAL A 28 2.89 -11.35 4.86
CA VAL A 28 1.82 -11.70 3.92
C VAL A 28 2.30 -11.44 2.51
N ALA A 29 2.06 -12.40 1.61
CA ALA A 29 2.32 -12.23 0.18
C ALA A 29 1.44 -11.09 -0.37
N ARG A 30 1.95 -10.32 -1.33
CA ARG A 30 1.29 -9.07 -1.74
C ARG A 30 -0.09 -9.30 -2.35
N GLU A 31 -0.24 -10.36 -3.12
CA GLU A 31 -1.49 -10.83 -3.72
C GLU A 31 -2.55 -11.24 -2.68
N ALA A 32 -2.12 -11.65 -1.49
CA ALA A 32 -3.00 -12.04 -0.39
C ALA A 32 -3.24 -10.90 0.61
N LEU A 33 -2.62 -9.73 0.43
CA LEU A 33 -2.61 -8.67 1.44
C LEU A 33 -4.02 -8.12 1.71
N LEU A 34 -4.74 -7.73 0.66
CA LEU A 34 -6.07 -7.13 0.81
C LEU A 34 -7.12 -8.17 1.21
N SER A 35 -7.06 -9.39 0.69
CA SER A 35 -7.93 -10.47 1.14
C SER A 35 -7.70 -10.81 2.62
N SER A 36 -6.44 -10.90 3.06
CA SER A 36 -6.10 -11.17 4.46
C SER A 36 -6.57 -10.06 5.41
N LEU A 37 -6.54 -8.80 4.96
CA LEU A 37 -7.11 -7.68 5.71
C LEU A 37 -8.64 -7.83 5.86
N ILE A 38 -9.34 -8.11 4.76
CA ILE A 38 -10.80 -8.31 4.76
C ILE A 38 -11.20 -9.53 5.62
N GLU A 39 -10.40 -10.59 5.59
CA GLU A 39 -10.59 -11.79 6.43
C GLU A 39 -10.27 -11.55 7.91
N GLY A 40 -9.78 -10.37 8.29
CA GLY A 40 -9.48 -10.02 9.68
C GLY A 40 -8.20 -10.66 10.24
N LYS A 41 -7.28 -11.11 9.38
CA LYS A 41 -5.99 -11.70 9.80
C LYS A 41 -5.01 -10.70 10.39
N GLY A 42 -5.26 -9.40 10.20
CA GLY A 42 -4.52 -8.32 10.82
C GLY A 42 -5.30 -7.01 10.76
N ASP A 43 -4.95 -6.06 11.61
CA ASP A 43 -5.70 -4.81 11.75
C ASP A 43 -5.38 -3.78 10.65
N ILE A 44 -4.14 -3.79 10.13
CA ILE A 44 -3.64 -2.80 9.18
C ILE A 44 -2.78 -3.48 8.11
N ALA A 45 -3.08 -3.19 6.84
CA ALA A 45 -2.20 -3.51 5.72
C ALA A 45 -1.24 -2.35 5.43
N ALA A 46 0.05 -2.53 5.72
CA ALA A 46 1.09 -1.52 5.48
C ALA A 46 2.05 -1.97 4.38
N ALA A 47 1.79 -1.56 3.12
CA ALA A 47 2.56 -2.06 1.96
C ALA A 47 2.68 -1.09 0.77
N ASN A 48 2.79 0.23 1.01
CA ASN A 48 2.82 1.27 -0.03
C ASN A 48 1.67 1.09 -1.05
N LEU A 49 0.44 1.08 -0.55
CA LEU A 49 -0.75 0.87 -1.36
C LEU A 49 -1.25 2.18 -1.96
N THR A 50 -1.43 2.21 -3.27
CA THR A 50 -2.20 3.26 -3.95
C THR A 50 -3.66 3.19 -3.53
N ILE A 51 -4.25 4.32 -3.17
CA ILE A 51 -5.68 4.44 -2.90
C ILE A 51 -6.41 4.40 -4.25
N THR A 52 -7.31 3.45 -4.46
CA THR A 52 -8.12 3.33 -5.70
C THR A 52 -9.60 3.13 -5.37
N ASP A 53 -10.50 3.53 -6.27
CA ASP A 53 -11.95 3.35 -6.07
C ASP A 53 -12.35 1.88 -6.02
N LYS A 54 -11.67 1.01 -6.77
CA LYS A 54 -11.90 -0.43 -6.74
C LYS A 54 -11.65 -0.99 -5.34
N ARG A 55 -10.56 -0.59 -4.68
CA ARG A 55 -10.24 -1.02 -3.30
C ARG A 55 -11.23 -0.46 -2.28
N LYS A 56 -11.61 0.82 -2.41
CA LYS A 56 -12.65 1.41 -1.55
C LYS A 56 -13.99 0.66 -1.65
N LYS A 57 -14.40 0.27 -2.87
CA LYS A 57 -15.63 -0.50 -3.11
C LYS A 57 -15.61 -1.90 -2.45
N GLN A 58 -14.44 -2.44 -2.14
CA GLN A 58 -14.30 -3.69 -1.38
C GLN A 58 -14.50 -3.50 0.14
N GLY A 59 -14.82 -2.28 0.60
CA GLY A 59 -14.99 -1.98 2.02
C GLY A 59 -13.68 -1.63 2.74
N ILE A 60 -12.59 -1.41 2.00
CA ILE A 60 -11.29 -1.07 2.58
C ILE A 60 -11.25 0.43 2.88
N ALA A 61 -11.03 0.77 4.15
CA ALA A 61 -10.72 2.12 4.59
C ALA A 61 -9.21 2.41 4.43
N PHE A 62 -8.88 3.64 4.05
CA PHE A 62 -7.51 4.11 3.95
C PHE A 62 -7.26 5.24 4.95
N THR A 63 -6.02 5.35 5.43
CA THR A 63 -5.58 6.53 6.16
C THR A 63 -5.46 7.73 5.21
N ASP A 64 -5.20 8.90 5.76
CA ASP A 64 -4.62 9.99 4.97
C ASP A 64 -3.33 9.47 4.29
N PRO A 65 -3.09 9.87 3.03
CA PRO A 65 -1.94 9.38 2.27
C PRO A 65 -0.63 9.83 2.91
N LEU A 66 0.30 8.90 3.07
CA LEU A 66 1.66 9.22 3.54
C LEU A 66 2.51 9.89 2.44
N LEU A 67 2.17 9.64 1.17
CA LEU A 67 2.81 10.19 -0.01
C LEU A 67 1.75 10.53 -1.05
N GLU A 68 1.85 11.71 -1.64
CA GLU A 68 0.98 12.19 -2.70
C GLU A 68 1.79 12.50 -3.97
N ASN A 69 1.11 12.70 -5.09
CA ASN A 69 1.71 13.09 -6.37
C ASN A 69 2.80 12.10 -6.87
N VAL A 70 2.60 10.81 -6.59
CA VAL A 70 3.50 9.75 -7.06
C VAL A 70 3.32 9.57 -8.57
N ARG A 71 4.43 9.61 -9.32
CA ARG A 71 4.43 9.33 -10.76
C ARG A 71 4.70 7.86 -11.01
N GLU A 72 3.88 7.26 -11.84
CA GLU A 72 4.13 5.93 -12.39
C GLU A 72 5.07 6.06 -13.59
N LEU A 73 6.10 5.22 -13.63
CA LEU A 73 7.12 5.28 -14.67
C LEU A 73 7.14 3.94 -15.41
N LEU A 74 7.08 4.02 -16.73
CA LEU A 74 7.41 2.88 -17.58
C LEU A 74 8.92 2.61 -17.48
N VAL A 75 9.26 1.35 -17.26
CA VAL A 75 10.65 0.88 -17.28
C VAL A 75 10.82 -0.01 -18.50
N SER A 76 11.77 0.32 -19.38
CA SER A 76 12.06 -0.39 -20.63
C SER A 76 13.56 -0.69 -20.76
N GLY A 77 13.91 -1.58 -21.69
CA GLY A 77 15.29 -1.90 -22.00
C GLY A 77 15.94 -0.86 -22.93
N PRO A 78 17.28 -0.82 -23.03
CA PRO A 78 17.99 0.14 -23.89
C PRO A 78 17.72 -0.04 -25.39
N LEU A 79 17.23 -1.22 -25.79
CA LEU A 79 16.84 -1.54 -27.18
C LEU A 79 15.32 -1.41 -27.41
N SER A 80 14.56 -1.02 -26.39
CA SER A 80 13.12 -0.83 -26.54
C SER A 80 12.83 0.44 -27.35
N PRO A 81 11.75 0.46 -28.16
CA PRO A 81 11.31 1.68 -28.82
C PRO A 81 11.08 2.80 -27.81
N LYS A 82 11.30 4.04 -28.25
CA LYS A 82 10.98 5.21 -27.45
C LYS A 82 9.47 5.26 -27.19
N VAL A 83 9.08 5.45 -25.94
CA VAL A 83 7.68 5.61 -25.52
C VAL A 83 7.59 6.98 -24.85
N GLU A 84 6.85 7.90 -25.46
CA GLU A 84 6.63 9.26 -24.94
C GLU A 84 5.31 9.34 -24.17
N SER A 85 4.36 8.46 -24.50
CA SER A 85 3.02 8.44 -23.93
C SER A 85 2.45 7.04 -23.84
N ALA A 86 1.38 6.87 -23.04
CA ALA A 86 0.67 5.60 -22.96
C ALA A 86 0.07 5.15 -24.31
N ALA A 87 -0.22 6.09 -25.22
CA ALA A 87 -0.73 5.77 -26.55
C ALA A 87 0.29 4.98 -27.39
N ASP A 88 1.59 5.22 -27.18
CA ASP A 88 2.66 4.52 -27.89
C ASP A 88 2.81 3.06 -27.46
N LEU A 89 2.11 2.64 -26.39
CA LEU A 89 2.08 1.26 -25.91
C LEU A 89 1.07 0.38 -26.67
N GLY A 90 0.28 0.96 -27.59
CA GLY A 90 -0.66 0.21 -28.43
C GLY A 90 0.02 -0.95 -29.16
N GLY A 91 -0.48 -2.18 -28.96
CA GLY A 91 0.08 -3.39 -29.57
C GLY A 91 1.38 -3.91 -28.93
N GLN A 92 1.94 -3.21 -27.93
CA GLN A 92 3.09 -3.69 -27.17
C GLN A 92 2.65 -4.61 -26.03
N ARG A 93 3.53 -5.55 -25.66
CA ARG A 93 3.33 -6.36 -24.46
C ARG A 93 3.92 -5.64 -23.25
N VAL A 94 3.07 -5.26 -22.32
CA VAL A 94 3.46 -4.63 -21.06
C VAL A 94 3.23 -5.63 -19.92
N PHE A 95 4.21 -5.73 -19.03
CA PHE A 95 4.12 -6.57 -17.84
C PHE A 95 3.94 -5.67 -16.63
N VAL A 96 2.86 -5.92 -15.88
CA VAL A 96 2.62 -5.31 -14.59
C VAL A 96 2.31 -6.39 -13.57
N ARG A 97 2.49 -6.09 -12.29
CA ARG A 97 2.11 -7.03 -11.23
C ARG A 97 0.57 -7.09 -11.12
N PRO A 98 -0.08 -8.25 -11.22
CA PRO A 98 -1.55 -8.35 -11.16
C PRO A 98 -2.18 -7.77 -9.88
N SER A 99 -1.45 -7.83 -8.75
CA SER A 99 -1.88 -7.28 -7.46
C SER A 99 -1.56 -5.79 -7.27
N SER A 100 -1.08 -5.09 -8.30
CA SER A 100 -0.77 -3.64 -8.24
C SER A 100 -1.92 -2.79 -8.74
N SER A 101 -1.89 -1.49 -8.44
CA SER A 101 -2.82 -0.53 -9.04
C SER A 101 -2.59 -0.36 -10.54
N TYR A 102 -1.40 -0.69 -11.05
CA TYR A 102 -1.05 -0.58 -12.47
C TYR A 102 -1.81 -1.58 -13.35
N TYR A 103 -2.48 -2.55 -12.74
CA TYR A 103 -3.31 -3.56 -13.42
C TYR A 103 -4.81 -3.22 -13.36
N GLU A 104 -5.20 -2.23 -12.56
CA GLU A 104 -6.59 -1.79 -12.42
C GLU A 104 -6.98 -0.83 -13.55
#